data_AF-A0A415DXG9-F1
#
_entry.id   AF-A0A415DXG9-F1
#
_cell.length_a   1.000
_cell.length_b   1.000
_cell.length_c   1.000
_cell.angle_alpha   90.00
_cell.angle_beta   90.00
_cell.angle_gamma   90.00
#
_symmetry.space_group_name_H-M   'P 1'
#
loop_
_entity.id
_entity.type
_entity.pdbx_description
1 polymer ?
#
loop_
_entity_poly.entity_id
_entity_poly.type
_entity_poly.pdbx_seq_one_letter_code
_entity_poly.pdbx_strand_id
1 'polypeptide(L)'
;MCEQFGVSRQSYYQHRDVDFAKLAFKGFVLEYIREIRAKAPRIGCQKLFEMCKSYFKDKFTMGRDAFYSLLRESGLMLRIKRRKARTTYADPYPPFTRI
;
A
#
# COMPACT_ATOMS: atom_id res chain seq x y z
N MET A 1 -43.12 -6.41 17.13
CA MET A 1 -41.72 -6.77 17.42
C MET A 1 -40.76 -5.87 16.65
N CYS A 2 -40.57 -4.62 17.06
CA CYS A 2 -39.56 -3.70 16.51
C CYS A 2 -39.03 -2.76 17.62
N GLU A 3 -38.83 -3.27 18.84
CA GLU A 3 -38.45 -2.45 20.01
C GLU A 3 -37.07 -2.79 20.58
N GLN A 4 -36.32 -3.74 19.98
CA GLN A 4 -35.10 -4.25 20.63
C GLN A 4 -33.78 -3.89 19.95
N PHE A 5 -33.80 -3.19 18.82
CA PHE A 5 -32.59 -2.62 18.23
C PHE A 5 -32.88 -1.20 17.76
N GLY A 6 -32.43 -0.21 18.52
CA GLY A 6 -32.61 1.23 18.27
C GLY A 6 -31.89 1.78 17.03
N VAL A 7 -31.85 1.01 15.94
CA VAL A 7 -31.30 1.43 14.64
C VAL A 7 -32.47 1.84 13.76
N SER A 8 -32.68 3.16 13.68
CA SER A 8 -33.59 3.78 12.72
C SER A 8 -33.26 3.31 11.30
N ARG A 9 -34.28 3.07 10.47
CA ARG A 9 -34.14 2.70 9.05
C ARG A 9 -33.22 3.67 8.28
N GLN A 10 -33.15 4.93 8.69
CA GLN A 10 -32.23 5.94 8.14
C GLN A 10 -30.76 5.64 8.48
N SER A 11 -30.47 5.16 9.70
CA SER A 11 -29.11 4.78 10.11
C SER A 11 -28.58 3.64 9.22
N TYR A 12 -29.39 2.65 8.87
CA TYR A 12 -28.97 1.58 7.97
C TYR A 12 -28.51 2.07 6.58
N TYR A 13 -29.26 2.96 5.93
CA TYR A 13 -28.87 3.51 4.62
C TYR A 13 -27.67 4.47 4.73
N GLN A 14 -27.64 5.31 5.76
CA GLN A 14 -26.51 6.22 6.01
C GLN A 14 -25.20 5.44 6.24
N HIS A 15 -25.24 4.34 7.00
CA HIS A 15 -24.07 3.48 7.20
C HIS A 15 -23.58 2.88 5.89
N ARG A 16 -24.50 2.40 5.03
CA ARG A 16 -24.15 1.81 3.73
C ARG A 16 -23.49 2.81 2.78
N ASP A 17 -24.02 4.03 2.69
CA ASP A 17 -23.47 5.08 1.81
C ASP A 17 -22.10 5.56 2.28
N VAL A 18 -21.90 5.69 3.59
CA VAL A 18 -20.61 6.05 4.20
C VAL A 18 -19.56 4.98 3.92
N ASP A 19 -19.92 3.69 4.00
CA ASP A 19 -19.00 2.60 3.71
C ASP A 19 -18.63 2.52 2.23
N PHE A 20 -19.59 2.77 1.34
CA PHE A 20 -19.33 2.82 -0.10
C PHE A 20 -18.38 3.97 -0.48
N ALA A 21 -18.60 5.17 0.08
CA ALA A 21 -17.72 6.31 -0.15
C ALA A 21 -16.28 6.04 0.33
N LYS A 22 -16.12 5.40 1.49
CA LYS A 22 -14.80 4.99 2.01
C LYS A 22 -14.14 3.96 1.10
N LEU A 23 -14.89 2.98 0.59
CA LEU A 23 -14.36 1.94 -0.30
C LEU A 23 -13.92 2.55 -1.64
N ALA A 24 -14.73 3.43 -2.21
CA ALA A 24 -14.38 4.15 -3.44
C ALA A 24 -13.11 5.00 -3.25
N PHE A 25 -13.00 5.72 -2.13
CA PHE A 25 -11.81 6.50 -1.82
C PHE A 25 -10.55 5.64 -1.68
N LYS A 26 -10.64 4.48 -1.03
CA LYS A 26 -9.55 3.50 -0.98
C LYS A 26 -9.13 3.08 -2.39
N GLY A 27 -10.09 2.84 -3.28
CA GLY A 27 -9.84 2.52 -4.69
C GLY A 27 -9.01 3.60 -5.41
N PHE A 28 -9.43 4.87 -5.31
CA PHE A 28 -8.70 5.99 -5.93
C PHE A 28 -7.27 6.13 -5.40
N VAL A 29 -7.07 5.94 -4.09
CA VAL A 29 -5.73 5.98 -3.49
C VAL A 29 -4.85 4.85 -4.03
N LEU A 30 -5.39 3.64 -4.19
CA LEU A 30 -4.64 2.51 -4.75
C LEU A 30 -4.26 2.73 -6.21
N GLU A 31 -5.17 3.29 -7.01
CA GLU A 31 -4.92 3.62 -8.41
C GLU A 31 -3.79 4.64 -8.54
N TYR A 32 -3.86 5.74 -7.79
CA TYR A 32 -2.81 6.76 -7.77
C TYR A 32 -1.44 6.19 -7.36
N ILE A 33 -1.40 5.29 -6.37
CA ILE A 33 -0.14 4.62 -5.97
C ILE A 33 0.41 3.74 -7.09
N ARG A 34 -0.45 3.04 -7.84
CA ARG A 34 -0.03 2.23 -8.99
C ARG A 34 0.60 3.08 -10.08
N GLU A 35 0.02 4.24 -10.38
CA GLU A 35 0.59 5.20 -11.34
C GLU A 35 1.98 5.71 -10.90
N ILE A 36 2.13 6.07 -9.62
CA ILE A 36 3.43 6.49 -9.09
C ILE A 36 4.44 5.36 -9.20
N ARG A 37 4.05 4.11 -8.90
CA ARG A 37 4.96 2.96 -8.96
C ARG A 37 5.35 2.55 -10.37
N ALA A 38 4.47 2.79 -11.35
CA ALA A 38 4.83 2.61 -12.76
C ALA A 38 6.00 3.53 -13.15
N LYS A 39 6.05 4.75 -12.60
CA LYS A 39 7.14 5.72 -12.82
C LYS A 39 8.35 5.50 -11.90
N ALA A 40 8.10 5.11 -10.65
CA ALA A 40 9.12 4.98 -9.59
C ALA A 40 8.90 3.69 -8.76
N PRO A 41 9.38 2.52 -9.24
CA PRO A 41 9.05 1.23 -8.66
C PRO A 41 9.64 0.97 -7.27
N ARG A 42 10.62 1.77 -6.81
CA ARG A 42 11.30 1.60 -5.50
C ARG A 42 10.92 2.66 -4.47
N ILE A 43 9.89 3.45 -4.72
CA ILE A 43 9.48 4.50 -3.79
C ILE A 43 8.97 3.92 -2.47
N GLY A 44 9.45 4.48 -1.35
CA GLY A 44 9.09 4.02 -0.01
C GLY A 44 7.66 4.39 0.38
N CYS A 45 7.07 3.61 1.29
CA CYS A 45 5.68 3.80 1.73
C CYS A 45 5.44 5.16 2.41
N GLN A 46 6.41 5.70 3.15
CA GLN A 46 6.30 7.03 3.76
C GLN A 46 6.23 8.14 2.70
N LYS A 47 7.04 8.04 1.64
CA LYS A 47 7.03 9.02 0.56
C LYS A 47 5.74 8.93 -0.27
N LEU A 48 5.21 7.72 -0.47
CA LEU A 48 3.89 7.52 -1.05
C LEU A 48 2.80 8.17 -0.20
N PHE A 49 2.87 8.06 1.14
CA PHE A 49 1.91 8.70 2.03
C PHE A 49 1.92 10.23 1.88
N GLU A 50 3.11 10.84 1.86
CA GLU A 50 3.25 12.30 1.65
C GLU A 50 2.73 12.75 0.28
N MET A 51 3.02 11.97 -0.78
CA MET A 51 2.51 12.25 -2.13
C MET A 51 0.99 12.14 -2.21
N CYS A 52 0.38 11.13 -1.57
CA CYS A 52 -1.07 11.00 -1.47
C CYS A 52 -1.67 12.16 -0.67
N LYS A 53 -1.06 12.53 0.45
CA LYS A 53 -1.51 13.67 1.27
C LYS A 53 -1.47 14.98 0.49
N SER A 54 -0.42 15.19 -0.31
CA SER A 54 -0.28 16.37 -1.17
C SER A 54 -1.29 16.40 -2.33
N TYR A 55 -1.59 15.22 -2.91
CA TYR A 55 -2.53 15.10 -4.03
C TYR A 55 -3.99 15.26 -3.60
N PHE A 56 -4.40 14.55 -2.54
CA PHE A 56 -5.79 14.53 -2.07
C PHE A 56 -6.12 15.66 -1.08
N LYS A 57 -5.11 16.34 -0.50
CA LYS A 57 -5.25 17.48 0.44
C LYS A 57 -6.33 17.22 1.49
N ASP A 58 -7.37 18.05 1.52
CA ASP A 58 -8.46 18.02 2.52
C ASP A 58 -9.33 16.76 2.42
N LYS A 59 -9.32 16.07 1.28
CA LYS A 59 -10.04 14.80 1.11
C LYS A 59 -9.27 13.62 1.72
N PHE A 60 -7.99 13.81 2.07
CA PHE A 60 -7.17 12.76 2.64
C PHE A 60 -7.41 12.61 4.15
N THR A 61 -8.50 11.94 4.50
CA THR A 61 -8.87 11.66 5.90
C THR A 61 -8.20 10.41 6.47
N MET A 62 -7.43 9.66 5.65
CA MET A 62 -6.76 8.44 6.11
C MET A 62 -5.50 8.76 6.92
N GLY A 63 -5.42 8.19 8.12
CA GLY A 63 -4.21 8.22 8.94
C GLY A 63 -3.08 7.36 8.35
N ARG A 64 -1.86 7.54 8.88
CA ARG A 64 -0.66 6.77 8.47
C ARG A 64 -0.87 5.27 8.60
N ASP A 65 -1.40 4.82 9.73
CA ASP A 65 -1.57 3.39 10.01
C ASP A 65 -2.62 2.75 9.10
N ALA A 66 -3.75 3.44 8.89
CA ALA A 66 -4.78 3.00 7.95
C ALA A 66 -4.24 2.90 6.52
N PHE A 67 -3.38 3.85 6.12
CA PHE A 67 -2.71 3.82 4.82
C PHE A 67 -1.74 2.64 4.69
N TYR A 68 -0.95 2.35 5.72
CA TYR A 68 -0.06 1.19 5.72
C TYR A 68 -0.82 -0.14 5.72
N SER A 69 -1.93 -0.24 6.44
CA SER A 69 -2.83 -1.41 6.39
C SER A 69 -3.42 -1.59 4.99
N LEU A 70 -3.89 -0.51 4.35
CA LEU A 70 -4.39 -0.55 2.98
C LEU A 70 -3.32 -1.03 1.98
N LEU A 71 -2.08 -0.54 2.10
CA LEU A 71 -0.95 -0.99 1.29
C LEU A 71 -0.59 -2.47 1.52
N ARG A 72 -0.76 -2.95 2.76
CA ARG A 72 -0.52 -4.35 3.12
C ARG A 72 -1.58 -5.27 2.53
N GLU A 73 -2.85 -4.91 2.67
CA GLU A 73 -4.00 -5.66 2.14
C GLU A 73 -4.00 -5.72 0.61
N SER A 74 -3.64 -4.61 -0.04
CA SER A 74 -3.58 -4.53 -1.51
C SER A 74 -2.37 -5.22 -2.14
N GLY A 75 -1.49 -5.86 -1.34
CA GLY A 75 -0.27 -6.50 -1.84
C GLY A 75 0.75 -5.51 -2.40
N LEU A 76 0.56 -4.21 -2.19
CA LEU A 76 1.47 -3.16 -2.62
C LEU A 76 2.64 -2.96 -1.64
N MET A 77 2.85 -3.81 -0.64
CA MET A 77 4.12 -3.75 0.11
C MET A 77 5.29 -4.13 -0.81
N LEU A 78 6.32 -3.28 -0.86
CA LEU A 78 7.54 -3.62 -1.58
C LEU A 78 8.15 -4.87 -0.92
N ARG A 79 8.12 -5.98 -1.64
CA ARG A 79 8.80 -7.20 -1.22
C ARG A 79 10.31 -6.91 -1.22
N ILE A 80 10.89 -6.79 -0.04
CA ILE A 80 12.35 -6.71 0.11
C ILE A 80 12.91 -8.07 -0.32
N LYS A 81 13.37 -8.18 -1.57
CA LYS A 81 14.09 -9.35 -2.05
C LYS A 81 15.47 -9.29 -1.39
N ARG A 82 15.63 -9.95 -0.24
CA ARG A 82 16.96 -10.13 0.39
C ARG A 82 17.84 -10.87 -0.61
N ARG A 83 18.75 -10.16 -1.29
CA ARG A 83 19.80 -10.80 -2.06
C ARG A 83 20.75 -11.43 -1.03
N LYS A 84 20.95 -12.75 -1.11
CA LYS A 84 22.10 -13.36 -0.43
C LYS A 84 23.35 -12.69 -1.00
N ALA A 85 24.28 -12.31 -0.15
CA ALA A 85 25.60 -11.86 -0.60
C ALA A 85 26.21 -13.02 -1.40
N ARG A 86 26.41 -12.82 -2.71
CA ARG A 86 27.19 -13.73 -3.53
C ARG A 86 28.64 -13.32 -3.30
N THR A 87 29.36 -14.03 -2.44
CA THR A 87 30.80 -13.82 -2.34
C THR A 87 31.43 -14.18 -3.68
N THR A 88 32.13 -13.22 -4.26
CA THR A 88 32.89 -13.38 -5.49
C THR A 88 33.97 -14.44 -5.25
N TYR A 89 33.97 -15.50 -6.06
CA TYR A 89 35.05 -16.47 -6.26
C TYR A 89 35.87 -16.84 -5.00
N ALA A 90 35.37 -17.82 -4.24
CA ALA A 90 36.22 -18.65 -3.40
C ALA A 90 36.54 -19.94 -4.18
N ASP A 91 37.16 -19.80 -5.35
CA ASP A 91 37.90 -20.91 -5.93
C ASP A 91 39.32 -20.82 -5.35
N PRO A 92 39.79 -21.82 -4.57
CA PRO A 92 41.13 -21.81 -4.00
C PRO A 92 42.23 -22.10 -5.03
N TYR A 93 41.91 -22.41 -6.30
CA TYR A 93 42.90 -22.74 -7.31
C TYR A 93 43.25 -21.53 -8.19
N PRO A 94 44.55 -21.20 -8.36
CA PRO A 94 44.96 -20.22 -9.35
C PRO A 94 44.66 -20.75 -10.76
N PRO A 95 44.31 -19.88 -11.73
CA PRO A 95 44.13 -20.31 -13.11
C PRO A 95 45.47 -20.88 -13.61
N PHE A 96 45.53 -22.19 -13.83
CA PHE A 96 46.71 -22.86 -14.39
C PHE A 96 47.11 -22.16 -15.69
N THR A 97 48.28 -21.53 -15.67
CA THR A 97 48.95 -20.97 -16.84
C THR A 97 49.27 -22.09 -17.82
N ARG A 98 48.73 -22.02 -19.03
CA ARG A 98 49.24 -22.79 -20.19
C ARG A 98 50.37 -21.99 -20.83
N ILE A 99 51.56 -22.57 -20.84
CA ILE A 99 52.59 -22.37 -21.87
C ILE A 99 52.93 -23.77 -22.37
#